data_AF-A0A9E3M7U0-F1
#
_entry.id   AF-A0A9E3M7U0-F1
#
_cell.length_a   1.000
_cell.length_b   1.000
_cell.length_c   1.000
_cell.angle_alpha   90.00
_cell.angle_beta   90.00
_cell.angle_gamma   90.00
#
_symmetry.space_group_name_H-M   'P 1'
#
loop_
_entity.id
_entity.type
_entity.pdbx_description
1 polymer ?
#
loop_
_entity_poly.entity_id
_entity_poly.type
_entity_poly.pdbx_seq_one_letter_code
_entity_poly.pdbx_strand_id
1 'polypeptide(L)'
;MKRSMVALTGLAFAIVAACSGGSRELETPQQRTDALSAAVLKMIRAEHMAMAGELEMDAEEIAADSAFHRAVRLDPECVEDWVQTGESLCGEQLLSFLEASGKLDEFAESGQPASVVREVLSKAPESADRVGAGFDGYAAAFQLCLEVERDGTLMQDFLPFLVAVGCPLTLSDLGLEEIRAGRLNELAAEAAGLTGRMPYPAGQEHYFITFIKLNNWAGKFSGQVTADTLAAELLSTEGSERVIGHLRNKGTMTVGFLGDSHMDGIHWSTQAPFPDIVRGVFRRINARVRVVNAGKGGDDSGEALERIDEDLIAKRPDITFVILGGNDARHWGGPAPAVTPGQYRRNMIEIVTRLREAGSRVVLMGYPLSPTRKGADLDVFLALREQLRSVADSLGTGFLDIAKVLDAEPAELVFAVDMIHFDPATHMKIAGMVLARLAAMDSPDQLK
;
A
#
# COMPACT_ATOMS: atom_id res chain seq x y z
N MET A 1 -17.56 31.76 51.82
CA MET A 1 -18.91 31.30 52.22
C MET A 1 -19.37 30.32 51.14
N LYS A 2 -19.08 29.01 51.27
CA LYS A 2 -19.95 27.94 51.79
C LYS A 2 -21.37 27.92 51.20
N ARG A 3 -21.71 26.73 50.67
CA ARG A 3 -23.03 26.11 50.36
C ARG A 3 -23.55 26.32 48.92
N SER A 4 -24.00 25.30 48.19
CA SER A 4 -24.29 23.90 48.51
C SER A 4 -24.36 23.02 47.24
N MET A 5 -23.88 21.79 47.38
CA MET A 5 -24.34 20.62 46.60
C MET A 5 -25.83 20.41 46.83
N VAL A 6 -26.57 20.14 45.76
CA VAL A 6 -27.76 19.28 45.79
C VAL A 6 -27.62 18.29 44.64
N ALA A 7 -27.43 17.04 45.00
CA ALA A 7 -27.67 15.91 44.11
C ALA A 7 -29.19 15.65 44.10
N LEU A 8 -29.76 15.51 42.90
CA LEU A 8 -30.99 14.77 42.71
C LEU A 8 -30.80 13.85 41.50
N THR A 9 -30.61 12.58 41.84
CA THR A 9 -30.78 11.41 40.99
C THR A 9 -32.23 11.29 40.50
N GLY A 10 -32.40 10.92 39.24
CA GLY A 10 -33.56 10.16 38.76
C GLY A 10 -34.61 10.95 37.99
N LEU A 11 -34.47 11.00 36.67
CA LEU A 11 -35.59 10.72 35.74
C LEU A 11 -35.03 10.48 34.33
N ALA A 12 -34.75 9.21 34.03
CA ALA A 12 -34.83 8.72 32.66
C ALA A 12 -36.32 8.49 32.37
N PHE A 13 -36.87 9.10 31.33
CA PHE A 13 -37.84 8.53 30.38
C PHE A 13 -38.35 9.62 29.42
N ALA A 14 -38.23 9.31 28.13
CA ALA A 14 -39.05 9.78 27.01
C ALA A 14 -39.14 11.28 26.71
N ILE A 15 -38.29 11.74 25.80
CA ILE A 15 -38.70 12.65 24.72
C ILE A 15 -38.28 12.01 23.40
N VAL A 16 -39.14 11.11 22.89
CA VAL A 16 -39.17 10.76 21.47
C VAL A 16 -40.39 11.48 20.92
N ALA A 17 -40.18 12.60 20.24
CA ALA A 17 -41.16 13.15 19.31
C ALA A 17 -40.52 14.16 18.35
N ALA A 18 -40.52 13.76 17.08
CA ALA A 18 -40.70 14.59 15.90
C ALA A 18 -39.54 15.48 15.41
N CYS A 19 -38.55 14.83 14.79
CA CYS A 19 -38.05 15.27 13.47
C CYS A 19 -38.24 14.10 12.50
N SER A 20 -39.38 14.07 11.83
CA SER A 20 -39.75 13.07 10.83
C SER A 20 -39.32 13.55 9.44
N GLY A 21 -38.23 12.96 8.95
CA GLY A 21 -37.76 13.11 7.56
C GLY A 21 -36.28 12.72 7.46
N GLY A 22 -35.96 11.42 7.55
CA GLY A 22 -34.61 10.91 7.20
C GLY A 22 -34.10 9.66 7.93
N SER A 23 -34.66 9.27 9.08
CA SER A 23 -34.06 8.24 9.96
C SER A 23 -34.86 6.95 10.18
N ARG A 24 -35.76 6.62 9.26
CA ARG A 24 -36.19 5.24 9.03
C ARG A 24 -35.37 4.70 7.84
N GLU A 25 -35.04 3.40 7.82
CA GLU A 25 -34.64 2.62 6.62
C GLU A 25 -33.16 2.18 6.41
N LEU A 26 -32.30 2.15 7.44
CA LEU A 26 -31.03 1.39 7.38
C LEU A 26 -31.07 0.17 8.31
N GLU A 27 -32.02 -0.73 8.09
CA GLU A 27 -32.29 -1.87 8.99
C GLU A 27 -31.30 -3.02 8.78
N THR A 28 -30.88 -3.23 7.54
CA THR A 28 -29.99 -4.35 7.16
C THR A 28 -28.54 -3.90 6.98
N PRO A 29 -27.56 -4.81 7.13
CA PRO A 29 -26.17 -4.53 6.80
C PRO A 29 -26.00 -4.02 5.37
N GLN A 30 -26.71 -4.62 4.41
CA GLN A 30 -26.65 -4.23 3.01
C GLN A 30 -27.07 -2.77 2.80
N GLN A 31 -28.16 -2.33 3.41
CA GLN A 31 -28.60 -0.93 3.33
C GLN A 31 -27.55 0.03 3.89
N ARG A 32 -26.89 -0.34 5.00
CA ARG A 32 -25.81 0.47 5.61
C ARG A 32 -24.58 0.53 4.72
N THR A 33 -24.18 -0.58 4.12
CA THR A 33 -23.11 -0.64 3.10
C THR A 33 -23.44 0.25 1.91
N ASP A 34 -24.64 0.12 1.34
CA ASP A 34 -25.06 0.90 0.17
C ASP A 34 -25.12 2.40 0.49
N ALA A 35 -25.66 2.77 1.66
CA ALA A 35 -25.73 4.17 2.08
C ALA A 35 -24.34 4.80 2.27
N LEU A 36 -23.42 4.13 2.98
CA LEU A 36 -22.07 4.63 3.19
C LEU A 36 -21.27 4.68 1.88
N SER A 37 -21.36 3.65 1.05
CA SER A 37 -20.65 3.61 -0.23
C SER A 37 -21.13 4.70 -1.21
N ALA A 38 -22.44 4.95 -1.28
CA ALA A 38 -23.01 6.03 -2.08
C ALA A 38 -22.63 7.43 -1.54
N ALA A 39 -22.67 7.62 -0.21
CA ALA A 39 -22.25 8.87 0.43
C ALA A 39 -20.78 9.20 0.15
N VAL A 40 -19.90 8.20 0.22
CA VAL A 40 -18.49 8.33 -0.13
C VAL A 40 -18.32 8.73 -1.61
N LEU A 41 -18.99 8.03 -2.53
CA LEU A 41 -18.88 8.36 -3.96
C LEU A 41 -19.34 9.79 -4.25
N LYS A 42 -20.41 10.22 -3.58
CA LYS A 42 -20.90 11.60 -3.70
C LYS A 42 -19.84 12.61 -3.25
N MET A 43 -19.18 12.36 -2.12
CA MET A 43 -18.11 13.24 -1.62
C MET A 43 -16.92 13.30 -2.58
N ILE A 44 -16.43 12.16 -3.07
CA ILE A 44 -15.32 12.11 -4.04
C ILE A 44 -15.65 12.88 -5.33
N ARG A 45 -16.91 12.83 -5.78
CA ARG A 45 -17.34 13.62 -6.95
C ARG A 45 -17.40 15.11 -6.66
N ALA A 46 -17.85 15.52 -5.48
CA ALA A 46 -17.85 16.91 -5.08
C ALA A 46 -16.42 17.48 -4.99
N GLU A 47 -15.48 16.74 -4.38
CA GLU A 47 -14.05 17.09 -4.35
C GLU A 47 -13.47 17.22 -5.76
N HIS A 48 -13.77 16.27 -6.66
CA HIS A 48 -13.38 16.32 -8.06
C HIS A 48 -13.85 17.60 -8.77
N MET A 49 -15.14 17.92 -8.66
CA MET A 49 -15.71 19.11 -9.28
C MET A 49 -15.11 20.39 -8.70
N ALA A 50 -14.86 20.43 -7.39
CA ALA A 50 -14.19 21.56 -6.76
C ALA A 50 -12.76 21.74 -7.27
N MET A 51 -12.01 20.65 -7.40
CA MET A 51 -10.66 20.66 -7.98
C MET A 51 -10.66 21.08 -9.46
N ALA A 52 -11.69 20.72 -10.22
CA ALA A 52 -11.88 21.14 -11.61
C ALA A 52 -12.30 22.62 -11.74
N GLY A 53 -12.67 23.28 -10.64
CA GLY A 53 -13.22 24.64 -10.64
C GLY A 53 -14.67 24.72 -11.14
N GLU A 54 -15.37 23.59 -11.14
CA GLU A 54 -16.76 23.44 -11.59
C GLU A 54 -17.76 23.54 -10.42
N LEU A 55 -17.28 23.43 -9.19
CA LEU A 55 -18.03 23.60 -7.95
C LEU A 55 -17.28 24.54 -7.01
N GLU A 56 -17.94 25.59 -6.51
CA GLU A 56 -17.46 26.34 -5.34
C GLU A 56 -18.06 25.70 -4.09
N MET A 57 -17.22 25.17 -3.20
CA MET A 57 -17.69 24.53 -1.96
C MET A 57 -18.28 25.57 -1.01
N ASP A 58 -19.58 25.44 -0.70
CA ASP A 58 -20.25 26.25 0.28
C ASP A 58 -20.18 25.63 1.69
N ALA A 59 -20.96 26.16 2.64
CA ALA A 59 -20.93 25.70 4.01
C ALA A 59 -21.38 24.22 4.16
N GLU A 60 -22.27 23.73 3.30
CA GLU A 60 -22.77 22.36 3.30
C GLU A 60 -21.72 21.40 2.74
N GLU A 61 -21.08 21.71 1.60
CA GLU A 61 -19.96 20.91 1.08
C GLU A 61 -18.80 20.82 2.07
N ILE A 62 -18.39 21.96 2.67
CA ILE A 62 -17.29 21.98 3.65
C ILE A 62 -17.62 21.14 4.88
N ALA A 63 -18.87 21.17 5.34
CA ALA A 63 -19.30 20.37 6.48
C ALA A 63 -19.31 18.86 6.15
N ALA A 64 -19.75 18.49 4.95
CA ALA A 64 -19.75 17.11 4.46
C ALA A 64 -18.33 16.56 4.28
N ASP A 65 -17.44 17.34 3.65
CA ASP A 65 -16.00 17.03 3.50
C ASP A 65 -15.33 16.78 4.86
N SER A 66 -15.57 17.69 5.81
CA SER A 66 -15.08 17.54 7.17
C SER A 66 -15.62 16.28 7.86
N ALA A 67 -16.87 15.89 7.59
CA ALA A 67 -17.46 14.67 8.14
C ALA A 67 -16.90 13.41 7.48
N PHE A 68 -16.69 13.44 6.16
CA PHE A 68 -16.05 12.38 5.38
C PHE A 68 -14.64 12.08 5.91
N HIS A 69 -13.78 13.10 6.05
CA HIS A 69 -12.43 12.92 6.57
C HIS A 69 -12.38 12.39 8.01
N ARG A 70 -13.39 12.69 8.83
CA ARG A 70 -13.53 12.06 10.16
C ARG A 70 -13.98 10.61 10.05
N ALA A 71 -14.92 10.30 9.15
CA ALA A 71 -15.47 8.96 8.97
C ALA A 71 -14.42 7.96 8.46
N VAL A 72 -13.63 8.33 7.44
CA VAL A 72 -12.60 7.43 6.86
C VAL A 72 -11.45 7.13 7.81
N ARG A 73 -11.30 7.88 8.90
CA ARG A 73 -10.29 7.65 9.95
C ARG A 73 -10.82 6.95 11.19
N LEU A 74 -12.08 6.52 11.16
CA LEU A 74 -12.65 5.69 12.22
C LEU A 74 -11.94 4.33 12.25
N ASP A 75 -11.94 3.73 13.44
CA ASP A 75 -11.46 2.36 13.62
C ASP A 75 -12.27 1.38 12.75
N PRO A 76 -11.64 0.63 11.84
CA PRO A 76 -12.35 -0.30 10.95
C PRO A 76 -13.25 -1.30 11.68
N GLU A 77 -12.82 -1.82 12.84
CA GLU A 77 -13.64 -2.76 13.64
C GLU A 77 -14.95 -2.09 14.10
N CYS A 78 -14.88 -0.81 14.48
CA CYS A 78 -16.06 -0.05 14.88
C CYS A 78 -17.04 0.21 13.72
N VAL A 79 -16.50 0.45 12.51
CA VAL A 79 -17.30 0.65 11.30
C VAL A 79 -17.97 -0.66 10.90
N GLU A 80 -17.23 -1.77 10.92
CA GLU A 80 -17.76 -3.10 10.63
C GLU A 80 -18.88 -3.46 11.62
N ASP A 81 -18.67 -3.26 12.92
CA ASP A 81 -19.69 -3.48 13.96
C ASP A 81 -20.98 -2.68 13.66
N TRP A 82 -20.85 -1.41 13.26
CA TRP A 82 -22.00 -0.58 12.91
C TRP A 82 -22.71 -1.10 11.66
N VAL A 83 -21.96 -1.49 10.63
CA VAL A 83 -22.53 -2.06 9.40
C VAL A 83 -23.27 -3.35 9.72
N GLN A 84 -22.71 -4.24 10.54
CA GLN A 84 -23.35 -5.51 10.85
C GLN A 84 -24.57 -5.36 11.76
N THR A 85 -24.51 -4.49 12.77
CA THR A 85 -25.52 -4.48 13.84
C THR A 85 -26.42 -3.23 13.83
N GLY A 86 -25.97 -2.14 13.23
CA GLY A 86 -26.58 -0.81 13.35
C GLY A 86 -26.16 -0.05 14.62
N GLU A 87 -25.38 -0.67 15.51
CA GLU A 87 -24.97 -0.11 16.80
C GLU A 87 -23.44 -0.22 16.98
N SER A 88 -22.75 0.89 17.20
CA SER A 88 -21.32 0.88 17.57
C SER A 88 -20.91 2.20 18.23
N LEU A 89 -19.68 2.26 18.75
CA LEU A 89 -19.12 3.47 19.37
C LEU A 89 -18.93 4.65 18.41
N CYS A 90 -18.92 4.40 17.10
CA CYS A 90 -18.71 5.41 16.06
C CYS A 90 -19.98 5.64 15.21
N GLY A 91 -21.10 5.00 15.56
CA GLY A 91 -22.35 5.12 14.80
C GLY A 91 -22.85 6.55 14.66
N GLU A 92 -22.67 7.41 15.67
CA GLU A 92 -23.04 8.82 15.58
C GLU A 92 -22.22 9.57 14.52
N GLN A 93 -20.91 9.31 14.40
CA GLN A 93 -20.07 9.91 13.36
C GLN A 93 -20.48 9.44 11.96
N LEU A 94 -20.80 8.16 11.80
CA LEU A 94 -21.26 7.59 10.53
C LEU A 94 -22.61 8.18 10.11
N LEU A 95 -23.56 8.28 11.03
CA LEU A 95 -24.86 8.93 10.79
C LEU A 95 -24.71 10.42 10.48
N SER A 96 -23.81 11.13 11.16
CA SER A 96 -23.50 12.53 10.87
C SER A 96 -22.91 12.70 9.47
N PHE A 97 -22.05 11.78 9.01
CA PHE A 97 -21.53 11.79 7.65
C PHE A 97 -22.64 11.54 6.63
N LEU A 98 -23.49 10.53 6.85
CA LEU A 98 -24.65 10.25 6.00
C LEU A 98 -25.59 11.47 5.90
N GLU A 99 -25.92 12.10 7.03
CA GLU A 99 -26.77 13.29 7.03
C GLU A 99 -26.15 14.46 6.25
N ALA A 100 -24.85 14.71 6.44
CA ALA A 100 -24.15 15.79 5.73
C ALA A 100 -24.08 15.51 4.22
N SER A 101 -23.71 14.29 3.82
CA SER A 101 -23.66 13.89 2.41
C SER A 101 -25.05 13.92 1.73
N GLY A 102 -26.12 13.67 2.48
CA GLY A 102 -27.50 13.70 1.98
C GLY A 102 -28.00 15.10 1.60
N LYS A 103 -27.30 16.15 2.02
CA LYS A 103 -27.59 17.55 1.65
C LYS A 103 -26.96 17.95 0.32
N LEU A 104 -25.95 17.20 -0.12
CA LEU A 104 -25.22 17.48 -1.35
C LEU A 104 -26.03 17.07 -2.59
N ASP A 105 -25.88 17.85 -3.65
CA ASP A 105 -26.40 17.56 -4.98
C ASP A 105 -25.84 16.24 -5.55
N GLU A 106 -26.50 15.71 -6.58
CA GLU A 106 -26.01 14.54 -7.32
C GLU A 106 -25.07 14.98 -8.45
N PHE A 107 -23.82 14.52 -8.38
CA PHE A 107 -22.72 14.98 -9.25
C PHE A 107 -22.30 13.95 -10.31
N ALA A 108 -23.22 13.10 -10.78
CA ALA A 108 -22.89 11.98 -11.66
C ALA A 108 -22.69 12.39 -13.13
N GLU A 109 -21.45 12.28 -13.63
CA GLU A 109 -21.14 12.48 -15.06
C GLU A 109 -20.65 11.19 -15.73
N SER A 110 -21.10 10.91 -16.95
CA SER A 110 -20.80 9.66 -17.65
C SER A 110 -19.30 9.48 -17.97
N GLY A 111 -18.58 10.57 -18.17
CA GLY A 111 -17.16 10.54 -18.54
C GLY A 111 -16.19 10.43 -17.36
N GLN A 112 -16.66 10.53 -16.11
CA GLN A 112 -15.81 10.44 -14.93
C GLN A 112 -15.36 9.00 -14.65
N PRO A 113 -14.16 8.77 -14.10
CA PRO A 113 -13.63 7.43 -13.87
C PRO A 113 -14.56 6.50 -13.08
N ALA A 114 -15.26 7.00 -12.06
CA ALA A 114 -16.23 6.21 -11.30
C ALA A 114 -17.40 5.69 -12.15
N SER A 115 -17.94 6.54 -13.04
CA SER A 115 -19.04 6.17 -13.93
C SER A 115 -18.57 5.21 -15.02
N VAL A 116 -17.39 5.48 -15.59
CA VAL A 116 -16.76 4.66 -16.64
C VAL A 116 -16.45 3.25 -16.13
N VAL A 117 -15.81 3.10 -14.97
CA VAL A 117 -15.46 1.77 -14.45
C VAL A 117 -16.70 0.97 -14.12
N ARG A 118 -17.75 1.62 -13.58
CA ARG A 118 -19.06 0.98 -13.37
C ARG A 118 -19.65 0.49 -14.69
N GLU A 119 -19.66 1.33 -15.73
CA GLU A 119 -20.20 0.97 -17.04
C GLU A 119 -19.46 -0.23 -17.64
N VAL A 120 -18.14 -0.19 -17.69
CA VAL A 120 -17.31 -1.27 -18.26
C VAL A 120 -17.50 -2.58 -17.50
N LEU A 121 -17.40 -2.55 -16.17
CA LEU A 121 -17.52 -3.76 -15.36
C LEU A 121 -18.95 -4.33 -15.33
N SER A 122 -19.99 -3.49 -15.48
CA SER A 122 -21.37 -3.96 -15.58
C SER A 122 -21.68 -4.68 -16.89
N LYS A 123 -20.91 -4.39 -17.96
CA LYS A 123 -21.07 -5.01 -19.28
C LYS A 123 -20.16 -6.23 -19.48
N ALA A 124 -19.10 -6.34 -18.69
CA ALA A 124 -18.19 -7.48 -18.71
C ALA A 124 -18.85 -8.70 -18.04
N PRO A 125 -19.06 -9.83 -18.75
CA PRO A 125 -19.74 -11.00 -18.20
C PRO A 125 -19.12 -11.56 -16.91
N GLU A 126 -17.82 -11.36 -16.74
CA GLU A 126 -17.05 -11.87 -15.59
C GLU A 126 -17.33 -11.10 -14.30
N SER A 127 -17.67 -9.81 -14.42
CA SER A 127 -17.90 -8.90 -13.27
C SER A 127 -19.32 -8.35 -13.17
N ALA A 128 -20.18 -8.55 -14.18
CA ALA A 128 -21.50 -7.93 -14.24
C ALA A 128 -22.34 -8.18 -12.97
N ASP A 129 -22.36 -9.43 -12.48
CA ASP A 129 -23.10 -9.82 -11.27
C ASP A 129 -22.46 -9.29 -9.97
N ARG A 130 -21.25 -8.70 -10.05
CA ARG A 130 -20.52 -8.08 -8.94
C ARG A 130 -20.69 -6.56 -8.90
N VAL A 131 -21.19 -5.95 -9.99
CA VAL A 131 -21.47 -4.50 -10.04
C VAL A 131 -22.87 -4.22 -9.49
N GLY A 132 -22.98 -4.17 -8.17
CA GLY A 132 -24.24 -3.92 -7.47
C GLY A 132 -24.02 -3.28 -6.11
N ALA A 133 -24.53 -3.96 -5.08
CA ALA A 133 -24.36 -3.63 -3.68
C ALA A 133 -22.92 -3.23 -3.32
N GLY A 134 -22.75 -2.09 -2.63
CA GLY A 134 -21.45 -1.56 -2.18
C GLY A 134 -20.48 -1.10 -3.28
N PHE A 135 -20.80 -1.28 -4.57
CA PHE A 135 -19.87 -0.97 -5.67
C PHE A 135 -19.54 0.53 -5.77
N ASP A 136 -20.40 1.42 -5.24
CA ASP A 136 -20.09 2.85 -5.21
C ASP A 136 -18.79 3.15 -4.45
N GLY A 137 -18.45 2.34 -3.44
CA GLY A 137 -17.20 2.45 -2.70
C GLY A 137 -15.99 2.10 -3.57
N TYR A 138 -16.11 1.06 -4.41
CA TYR A 138 -15.08 0.73 -5.40
C TYR A 138 -14.90 1.85 -6.42
N ALA A 139 -16.00 2.35 -6.98
CA ALA A 139 -15.98 3.42 -7.96
C ALA A 139 -15.34 4.71 -7.39
N ALA A 140 -15.63 5.02 -6.12
CA ALA A 140 -15.02 6.13 -5.39
C ALA A 140 -13.51 5.95 -5.19
N ALA A 141 -13.09 4.77 -4.73
CA ALA A 141 -11.66 4.42 -4.60
C ALA A 141 -10.92 4.49 -5.94
N PHE A 142 -11.58 4.05 -7.02
CA PHE A 142 -11.02 4.10 -8.37
C PHE A 142 -10.82 5.53 -8.86
N GLN A 143 -11.82 6.39 -8.69
CA GLN A 143 -11.71 7.80 -9.07
C GLN A 143 -10.64 8.51 -8.26
N LEU A 144 -10.67 8.38 -6.93
CA LEU A 144 -9.68 9.02 -6.04
C LEU A 144 -8.24 8.59 -6.40
N CYS A 145 -8.03 7.29 -6.65
CA CYS A 145 -6.71 6.76 -6.99
C CYS A 145 -6.21 7.24 -8.37
N LEU A 146 -7.09 7.37 -9.36
CA LEU A 146 -6.71 7.79 -10.71
C LEU A 146 -6.41 9.30 -10.77
N GLU A 147 -7.16 10.09 -10.00
CA GLU A 147 -7.13 11.54 -9.98
C GLU A 147 -6.07 12.12 -9.02
N VAL A 148 -6.24 11.86 -7.72
CA VAL A 148 -5.57 12.61 -6.65
C VAL A 148 -4.43 11.80 -6.07
N GLU A 149 -4.70 10.54 -5.69
CA GLU A 149 -3.78 9.78 -4.85
C GLU A 149 -3.11 8.61 -5.56
N ARG A 150 -2.02 8.94 -6.24
CA ARG A 150 -1.20 7.98 -6.98
C ARG A 150 -0.19 7.26 -6.09
N ASP A 151 0.17 7.80 -4.94
CA ASP A 151 1.25 7.28 -4.09
C ASP A 151 0.71 6.53 -2.86
N GLY A 152 -0.59 6.69 -2.57
CA GLY A 152 -1.35 5.78 -1.71
C GLY A 152 -1.48 6.22 -0.26
N THR A 153 -1.11 7.45 0.09
CA THR A 153 -1.17 7.96 1.47
C THR A 153 -2.60 8.03 1.96
N LEU A 154 -3.49 8.75 1.26
CA LEU A 154 -4.91 8.82 1.65
C LEU A 154 -5.59 7.46 1.52
N MET A 155 -5.11 6.62 0.60
CA MET A 155 -5.64 5.26 0.42
C MET A 155 -5.40 4.37 1.64
N GLN A 156 -4.39 4.66 2.49
CA GLN A 156 -4.16 3.90 3.71
C GLN A 156 -5.22 4.14 4.80
N ASP A 157 -5.89 5.30 4.81
CA ASP A 157 -7.06 5.55 5.68
C ASP A 157 -8.34 5.07 4.97
N PHE A 158 -8.46 5.35 3.68
CA PHE A 158 -9.69 5.18 2.93
C PHE A 158 -10.06 3.72 2.65
N LEU A 159 -9.10 2.88 2.26
CA LEU A 159 -9.40 1.49 1.91
C LEU A 159 -9.80 0.63 3.13
N PRO A 160 -9.17 0.72 4.31
CA PRO A 160 -9.67 0.04 5.51
C PRO A 160 -11.11 0.41 5.86
N PHE A 161 -11.47 1.69 5.71
CA PHE A 161 -12.85 2.13 5.89
C PHE A 161 -13.79 1.42 4.90
N LEU A 162 -13.48 1.42 3.60
CA LEU A 162 -14.31 0.77 2.59
C LEU A 162 -14.38 -0.76 2.75
N VAL A 163 -13.30 -1.40 3.20
CA VAL A 163 -13.29 -2.82 3.58
C VAL A 163 -14.27 -3.05 4.74
N ALA A 164 -14.21 -2.25 5.80
CA ALA A 164 -15.12 -2.35 6.94
C ALA A 164 -16.58 -2.04 6.58
N VAL A 165 -16.81 -1.18 5.59
CA VAL A 165 -18.13 -0.94 4.99
C VAL A 165 -18.66 -2.17 4.25
N GLY A 166 -17.79 -3.09 3.84
CA GLY A 166 -18.15 -4.28 3.06
C GLY A 166 -18.18 -4.02 1.55
N CYS A 167 -17.42 -3.03 1.05
CA CYS A 167 -17.34 -2.76 -0.39
C CYS A 167 -16.48 -3.83 -1.10
N PRO A 168 -16.81 -4.23 -2.34
CA PRO A 168 -15.99 -5.12 -3.14
C PRO A 168 -14.79 -4.36 -3.72
N LEU A 169 -13.57 -4.65 -3.28
CA LEU A 169 -12.40 -3.81 -3.59
C LEU A 169 -11.28 -4.53 -4.33
N THR A 170 -11.17 -5.85 -4.20
CA THR A 170 -10.13 -6.64 -4.86
C THR A 170 -10.60 -7.16 -6.22
N LEU A 171 -9.66 -7.62 -7.06
CA LEU A 171 -10.03 -8.32 -8.29
C LEU A 171 -10.84 -9.59 -7.98
N SER A 172 -10.58 -10.27 -6.87
CA SER A 172 -11.36 -11.43 -6.43
C SER A 172 -12.82 -11.06 -6.15
N ASP A 173 -13.05 -9.97 -5.40
CA ASP A 173 -14.39 -9.47 -5.09
C ASP A 173 -15.20 -9.15 -6.36
N LEU A 174 -14.49 -8.68 -7.40
CA LEU A 174 -15.05 -8.30 -8.69
C LEU A 174 -15.17 -9.47 -9.69
N GLY A 175 -14.75 -10.68 -9.33
CA GLY A 175 -14.75 -11.83 -10.24
C GLY A 175 -13.66 -11.79 -11.32
N LEU A 176 -12.63 -10.96 -11.13
CA LEU A 176 -11.55 -10.68 -12.06
C LEU A 176 -10.21 -11.37 -11.70
N GLU A 177 -10.12 -12.13 -10.60
CA GLU A 177 -8.86 -12.74 -10.13
C GLU A 177 -8.26 -13.77 -11.10
N GLU A 178 -9.10 -14.62 -11.70
CA GLU A 178 -8.68 -15.66 -12.65
C GLU A 178 -8.42 -15.12 -14.06
N ILE A 179 -8.58 -13.82 -14.26
CA ILE A 179 -8.48 -13.20 -15.57
C ILE A 179 -7.01 -12.91 -15.87
N ARG A 180 -6.52 -13.45 -17.00
CA ARG A 180 -5.17 -13.17 -17.51
C ARG A 180 -4.99 -11.66 -17.67
N ALA A 181 -3.79 -11.15 -17.38
CA ALA A 181 -3.41 -9.75 -17.51
C ALA A 181 -3.88 -9.09 -18.83
N GLY A 182 -3.94 -9.86 -19.93
CA GLY A 182 -4.46 -9.40 -21.22
C GLY A 182 -5.92 -8.92 -21.19
N ARG A 183 -6.83 -9.59 -20.48
CA ARG A 183 -8.25 -9.21 -20.45
C ARG A 183 -8.51 -8.05 -19.50
N LEU A 184 -7.80 -7.97 -18.36
CA LEU A 184 -7.81 -6.75 -17.53
C LEU A 184 -7.29 -5.53 -18.32
N ASN A 185 -6.30 -5.74 -19.18
CA ASN A 185 -5.78 -4.71 -20.07
C ASN A 185 -6.79 -4.29 -21.17
N GLU A 186 -7.63 -5.20 -21.66
CA GLU A 186 -8.74 -4.87 -22.56
C GLU A 186 -9.82 -4.02 -21.86
N LEU A 187 -10.21 -4.39 -20.63
CA LEU A 187 -11.16 -3.59 -19.83
C LEU A 187 -10.61 -2.18 -19.56
N ALA A 188 -9.32 -2.07 -19.26
CA ALA A 188 -8.65 -0.78 -19.10
C ALA A 188 -8.63 0.05 -20.40
N ALA A 189 -8.48 -0.59 -21.55
CA ALA A 189 -8.54 0.08 -22.86
C ALA A 189 -9.94 0.60 -23.17
N GLU A 190 -10.97 -0.21 -22.89
CA GLU A 190 -12.38 0.17 -23.04
C GLU A 190 -12.72 1.36 -22.14
N ALA A 191 -12.34 1.29 -20.86
CA ALA A 191 -12.54 2.36 -19.89
C ALA A 191 -11.86 3.66 -20.34
N ALA A 192 -10.60 3.60 -20.76
CA ALA A 192 -9.89 4.77 -21.28
C ALA A 192 -10.58 5.38 -22.50
N GLY A 193 -11.20 4.56 -23.36
CA GLY A 193 -11.95 5.03 -24.53
C GLY A 193 -13.29 5.71 -24.21
N LEU A 194 -13.90 5.41 -23.06
CA LEU A 194 -15.13 6.03 -22.58
C LEU A 194 -14.88 7.25 -21.68
N THR A 195 -13.65 7.44 -21.22
CA THR A 195 -13.30 8.52 -20.29
C THR A 195 -13.43 9.88 -20.97
N GLY A 196 -14.08 10.81 -20.26
CA GLY A 196 -14.18 12.21 -20.66
C GLY A 196 -12.82 12.91 -20.64
N ARG A 197 -12.83 14.21 -20.93
CA ARG A 197 -11.59 15.00 -20.86
C ARG A 197 -11.17 15.18 -19.40
N MET A 198 -9.98 14.70 -19.04
CA MET A 198 -9.41 14.83 -17.70
C MET A 198 -8.22 15.82 -17.68
N PRO A 199 -8.00 16.55 -16.58
CA PRO A 199 -6.81 17.40 -16.40
C PRO A 199 -5.53 16.59 -16.09
N TYR A 200 -5.66 15.27 -15.92
CA TYR A 200 -4.59 14.33 -15.64
C TYR A 200 -4.58 13.16 -16.65
N PRO A 201 -3.48 12.40 -16.76
CA PRO A 201 -3.43 11.23 -17.62
C PRO A 201 -4.42 10.14 -17.18
N ALA A 202 -5.30 9.72 -18.11
CA ALA A 202 -6.32 8.69 -17.91
C ALA A 202 -6.38 7.67 -19.08
N GLY A 203 -5.22 7.40 -19.69
CA GLY A 203 -5.10 6.39 -20.76
C GLY A 203 -5.16 4.94 -20.24
N GLN A 204 -5.14 3.97 -21.15
CA GLN A 204 -5.22 2.53 -20.85
C GLN A 204 -4.27 2.09 -19.72
N GLU A 205 -2.99 2.47 -19.79
CA GLU A 205 -2.01 2.11 -18.76
C GLU A 205 -2.39 2.63 -17.36
N HIS A 206 -3.01 3.82 -17.28
CA HIS A 206 -3.42 4.43 -16.00
C HIS A 206 -4.60 3.67 -15.38
N TYR A 207 -5.59 3.27 -16.17
CA TYR A 207 -6.67 2.42 -15.71
C TYR A 207 -6.16 1.06 -15.26
N PHE A 208 -5.31 0.43 -16.08
CA PHE A 208 -4.74 -0.87 -15.77
C PHE A 208 -3.93 -0.83 -14.47
N ILE A 209 -3.07 0.17 -14.30
CA ILE A 209 -2.34 0.40 -13.05
C ILE A 209 -3.32 0.58 -11.89
N THR A 210 -4.37 1.39 -12.04
CA THR A 210 -5.34 1.66 -10.96
C THR A 210 -6.05 0.37 -10.49
N PHE A 211 -6.43 -0.52 -11.41
CA PHE A 211 -6.93 -1.85 -11.05
C PHE A 211 -5.95 -2.63 -10.15
N ILE A 212 -4.66 -2.64 -10.52
CA ILE A 212 -3.62 -3.34 -9.75
C ILE A 212 -3.36 -2.67 -8.41
N LYS A 213 -3.32 -1.33 -8.36
CA LYS A 213 -3.11 -0.56 -7.12
C LYS A 213 -4.20 -0.89 -6.10
N LEU A 214 -5.47 -0.76 -6.51
CA LEU A 214 -6.61 -1.07 -5.65
C LEU A 214 -6.60 -2.52 -5.21
N ASN A 215 -6.34 -3.45 -6.13
CA ASN A 215 -6.26 -4.87 -5.79
C ASN A 215 -5.22 -5.14 -4.68
N ASN A 216 -4.03 -4.60 -4.82
CA ASN A 216 -2.93 -4.88 -3.91
C ASN A 216 -3.14 -4.20 -2.55
N TRP A 217 -3.53 -2.92 -2.53
CA TRP A 217 -3.81 -2.24 -1.28
C TRP A 217 -5.03 -2.83 -0.58
N ALA A 218 -6.15 -3.04 -1.29
CA ALA A 218 -7.35 -3.61 -0.69
C ALA A 218 -7.14 -5.04 -0.23
N GLY A 219 -6.39 -5.87 -0.98
CA GLY A 219 -6.08 -7.25 -0.59
C GLY A 219 -5.34 -7.34 0.74
N LYS A 220 -4.47 -6.37 1.04
CA LYS A 220 -3.79 -6.23 2.33
C LYS A 220 -4.77 -5.94 3.46
N PHE A 221 -5.74 -5.05 3.24
CA PHE A 221 -6.67 -4.60 4.28
C PHE A 221 -7.87 -5.54 4.48
N SER A 222 -8.35 -6.19 3.43
CA SER A 222 -9.42 -7.19 3.49
C SER A 222 -8.98 -8.53 4.09
N GLY A 223 -7.67 -8.71 4.30
CA GLY A 223 -7.10 -9.95 4.80
C GLY A 223 -6.96 -11.06 3.75
N GLN A 224 -7.42 -10.83 2.51
CA GLN A 224 -7.32 -11.81 1.41
C GLN A 224 -5.87 -12.19 1.11
N VAL A 225 -5.01 -11.17 0.97
CA VAL A 225 -3.58 -11.37 0.74
C VAL A 225 -2.80 -10.42 1.64
N THR A 226 -2.11 -10.98 2.63
CA THR A 226 -1.33 -10.24 3.62
C THR A 226 0.09 -10.76 3.68
N ALA A 227 0.98 -10.02 4.34
CA ALA A 227 2.32 -10.52 4.67
C ALA A 227 2.27 -11.89 5.39
N ASP A 228 1.20 -12.13 6.15
CA ASP A 228 0.97 -13.34 6.91
C ASP A 228 0.52 -14.51 6.02
N THR A 229 -0.36 -14.29 5.05
CA THR A 229 -0.75 -15.35 4.09
C THR A 229 0.39 -15.69 3.14
N LEU A 230 1.11 -14.68 2.63
CA LEU A 230 2.30 -14.88 1.79
C LEU A 230 3.43 -15.60 2.54
N ALA A 231 3.59 -15.31 3.83
CA ALA A 231 4.52 -16.06 4.68
C ALA A 231 4.12 -17.53 4.85
N ALA A 232 2.82 -17.82 4.99
CA ALA A 232 2.34 -19.20 5.06
C ALA A 232 2.58 -19.96 3.75
N GLU A 233 2.33 -19.31 2.61
CA GLU A 233 2.61 -19.86 1.28
C GLU A 233 4.10 -20.16 1.10
N LEU A 234 4.98 -19.21 1.44
CA LEU A 234 6.43 -19.40 1.36
C LEU A 234 6.93 -20.56 2.24
N LEU A 235 6.33 -20.73 3.42
CA LEU A 235 6.62 -21.86 4.32
C LEU A 235 6.10 -23.21 3.82
N SER A 236 5.17 -23.21 2.87
CA SER A 236 4.61 -24.41 2.25
C SER A 236 5.32 -24.81 0.94
N THR A 237 6.22 -23.97 0.43
CA THR A 237 6.98 -24.24 -0.80
C THR A 237 7.91 -25.44 -0.59
N GLU A 238 7.98 -26.33 -1.57
CA GLU A 238 8.82 -27.53 -1.54
C GLU A 238 10.30 -27.19 -1.28
N GLY A 239 10.94 -27.91 -0.36
CA GLY A 239 12.34 -27.71 0.00
C GLY A 239 12.60 -26.63 1.06
N SER A 240 11.55 -25.96 1.54
CA SER A 240 11.65 -24.96 2.62
C SER A 240 11.99 -25.58 3.98
N GLU A 241 11.79 -26.88 4.19
CA GLU A 241 11.89 -27.53 5.51
C GLU A 241 13.26 -27.36 6.15
N ARG A 242 14.33 -27.46 5.34
CA ARG A 242 15.70 -27.30 5.82
C ARG A 242 15.94 -25.86 6.29
N VAL A 243 15.54 -24.87 5.49
CA VAL A 243 15.68 -23.44 5.80
C VAL A 243 14.91 -23.13 7.08
N ILE A 244 13.66 -23.60 7.19
CA ILE A 244 12.80 -23.42 8.37
C ILE A 244 13.44 -24.01 9.63
N GLY A 245 14.02 -25.22 9.53
CA GLY A 245 14.70 -25.86 10.65
C GLY A 245 15.82 -25.00 11.23
N HIS A 246 16.66 -24.40 10.38
CA HIS A 246 17.71 -23.49 10.82
C HIS A 246 17.16 -22.19 11.42
N LEU A 247 16.11 -21.61 10.83
CA LEU A 247 15.50 -20.35 11.29
C LEU A 247 14.81 -20.48 12.65
N ARG A 248 14.13 -21.60 12.91
CA ARG A 248 13.52 -21.91 14.23
C ARG A 248 14.55 -21.92 15.35
N ASN A 249 15.76 -22.37 15.05
CA ASN A 249 16.84 -22.54 16.02
C ASN A 249 17.66 -21.25 16.24
N LYS A 250 17.43 -20.18 15.47
CA LYS A 250 18.09 -18.89 15.71
C LYS A 250 17.73 -18.35 17.09
N GLY A 251 18.73 -17.77 17.76
CA GLY A 251 18.55 -17.04 19.01
C GLY A 251 17.75 -15.75 18.81
N THR A 252 17.58 -14.99 19.89
CA THR A 252 17.01 -13.65 19.82
C THR A 252 17.87 -12.76 18.93
N MET A 253 17.26 -12.14 17.93
CA MET A 253 17.93 -11.19 17.05
C MET A 253 16.94 -10.21 16.42
N THR A 254 17.45 -9.08 15.96
CA THR A 254 16.75 -8.08 15.17
C THR A 254 17.30 -8.06 13.75
N VAL A 255 16.44 -8.29 12.77
CA VAL A 255 16.75 -8.17 11.34
C VAL A 255 16.23 -6.82 10.86
N GLY A 256 17.13 -5.96 10.41
CA GLY A 256 16.85 -4.66 9.81
C GLY A 256 16.81 -4.72 8.28
N PHE A 257 16.02 -3.83 7.69
CA PHE A 257 15.97 -3.59 6.25
C PHE A 257 16.01 -2.08 6.01
N LEU A 258 16.92 -1.63 5.15
CA LEU A 258 17.03 -0.23 4.71
C LEU A 258 16.88 -0.18 3.19
N GLY A 259 15.98 0.65 2.70
CA GLY A 259 15.78 0.81 1.27
C GLY A 259 14.74 1.85 0.92
N ASP A 260 14.26 1.76 -0.31
CA ASP A 260 13.36 2.73 -0.94
C ASP A 260 11.92 2.17 -1.11
N SER A 261 11.23 2.55 -2.19
CA SER A 261 9.88 2.08 -2.54
C SER A 261 9.75 0.56 -2.63
N HIS A 262 10.81 -0.17 -2.96
CA HIS A 262 10.79 -1.64 -3.01
C HIS A 262 10.67 -2.31 -1.63
N MET A 263 10.80 -1.54 -0.56
CA MET A 263 10.61 -2.01 0.82
C MET A 263 9.47 -1.28 1.51
N ASP A 264 8.85 -0.27 0.90
CA ASP A 264 7.83 0.55 1.53
C ASP A 264 6.51 -0.22 1.70
N GLY A 265 5.97 -0.22 2.93
CA GLY A 265 4.76 -0.93 3.30
C GLY A 265 3.46 -0.33 2.75
N ILE A 266 3.52 0.88 2.17
CA ILE A 266 2.38 1.51 1.48
C ILE A 266 2.51 1.46 -0.04
N HIS A 267 3.60 0.91 -0.60
CA HIS A 267 3.78 0.88 -2.04
C HIS A 267 2.75 -0.01 -2.75
N TRP A 268 2.25 0.44 -3.89
CA TRP A 268 1.11 -0.19 -4.59
C TRP A 268 1.45 -1.48 -5.33
N SER A 269 2.73 -1.70 -5.67
CA SER A 269 3.13 -2.84 -6.52
C SER A 269 2.97 -4.19 -5.83
N THR A 270 2.72 -4.21 -4.53
CA THR A 270 2.55 -5.43 -3.75
C THR A 270 1.64 -5.22 -2.55
N GLN A 271 0.99 -6.29 -2.11
CA GLN A 271 0.25 -6.36 -0.86
C GLN A 271 1.18 -6.29 0.36
N ALA A 272 2.41 -6.81 0.22
CA ALA A 272 3.40 -6.78 1.27
C ALA A 272 4.83 -6.83 0.70
N PRO A 273 5.68 -5.83 1.00
CA PRO A 273 7.07 -5.88 0.59
C PRO A 273 7.80 -7.03 1.29
N PHE A 274 8.90 -7.50 0.71
CA PHE A 274 9.62 -8.67 1.19
C PHE A 274 10.08 -8.60 2.67
N PRO A 275 10.43 -7.43 3.27
CA PRO A 275 10.71 -7.37 4.71
C PRO A 275 9.51 -7.76 5.57
N ASP A 276 8.31 -7.41 5.13
CA ASP A 276 7.06 -7.68 5.83
C ASP A 276 6.69 -9.16 5.71
N ILE A 277 6.92 -9.79 4.55
CA ILE A 277 6.81 -11.24 4.37
C ILE A 277 7.79 -11.98 5.31
N VAL A 278 9.04 -11.53 5.39
CA VAL A 278 10.03 -12.08 6.34
C VAL A 278 9.56 -11.95 7.79
N ARG A 279 8.96 -10.81 8.16
CA ARG A 279 8.31 -10.61 9.47
C ARG A 279 7.19 -11.64 9.70
N GLY A 280 6.31 -11.84 8.72
CA GLY A 280 5.22 -12.82 8.77
C GLY A 280 5.72 -14.25 8.97
N VAL A 281 6.85 -14.61 8.35
CA VAL A 281 7.52 -15.90 8.55
C VAL A 281 8.00 -16.05 9.99
N PHE A 282 8.75 -15.08 10.52
CA PHE A 282 9.26 -15.18 11.89
C PHE A 282 8.16 -15.15 12.95
N ARG A 283 7.07 -14.40 12.74
CA ARG A 283 5.88 -14.48 13.61
C ARG A 283 5.32 -15.90 13.73
N ARG A 284 5.40 -16.70 12.66
CA ARG A 284 4.93 -18.10 12.63
C ARG A 284 5.92 -19.08 13.24
N ILE A 285 7.21 -18.90 12.98
CA ILE A 285 8.21 -19.95 13.26
C ILE A 285 9.18 -19.62 14.40
N ASN A 286 9.41 -18.34 14.72
CA ASN A 286 10.34 -17.94 15.78
C ASN A 286 10.09 -16.49 16.25
N ALA A 287 9.19 -16.31 17.22
CA ALA A 287 8.83 -15.00 17.76
C ALA A 287 9.97 -14.26 18.49
N ARG A 288 11.15 -14.88 18.67
CA ARG A 288 12.35 -14.23 19.21
C ARG A 288 13.09 -13.38 18.18
N VAL A 289 12.78 -13.54 16.90
CA VAL A 289 13.35 -12.74 15.83
C VAL A 289 12.43 -11.57 15.54
N ARG A 290 12.93 -10.35 15.75
CA ARG A 290 12.22 -9.12 15.42
C ARG A 290 12.65 -8.63 14.06
N VAL A 291 11.71 -8.17 13.24
CA VAL A 291 12.00 -7.59 11.93
C VAL A 291 11.64 -6.10 11.94
N VAL A 292 12.58 -5.26 11.51
CA VAL A 292 12.44 -3.81 11.36
C VAL A 292 12.55 -3.49 9.88
N ASN A 293 11.48 -2.91 9.32
CA ASN A 293 11.47 -2.43 7.95
C ASN A 293 11.60 -0.90 7.95
N ALA A 294 12.69 -0.39 7.39
CA ALA A 294 12.96 1.04 7.18
C ALA A 294 13.01 1.38 5.67
N GLY A 295 12.14 0.75 4.87
CA GLY A 295 11.87 1.14 3.49
C GLY A 295 11.03 2.41 3.41
N LYS A 296 11.38 3.33 2.50
CA LYS A 296 10.65 4.57 2.28
C LYS A 296 10.61 4.93 0.79
N GLY A 297 9.43 5.09 0.22
CA GLY A 297 9.25 5.45 -1.18
C GLY A 297 10.03 6.69 -1.59
N GLY A 298 10.70 6.62 -2.74
CA GLY A 298 11.43 7.75 -3.34
C GLY A 298 12.89 7.91 -2.90
N ASP A 299 13.27 7.35 -1.76
CA ASP A 299 14.61 7.55 -1.18
C ASP A 299 15.75 7.21 -2.15
N ASP A 300 16.72 8.11 -2.25
CA ASP A 300 18.07 7.80 -2.71
C ASP A 300 19.01 7.43 -1.54
N SER A 301 20.28 7.11 -1.85
CA SER A 301 21.25 6.71 -0.81
C SER A 301 21.61 7.82 0.18
N GLY A 302 21.45 9.09 -0.19
CA GLY A 302 21.66 10.23 0.70
C GLY A 302 20.50 10.38 1.67
N GLU A 303 19.27 10.38 1.17
CA GLU A 303 18.05 10.49 1.98
C GLU A 303 17.92 9.33 2.98
N ALA A 304 18.21 8.10 2.55
CA ALA A 304 18.24 6.94 3.43
C ALA A 304 19.32 7.07 4.54
N LEU A 305 20.46 7.70 4.23
CA LEU A 305 21.53 7.95 5.20
C LEU A 305 21.14 9.02 6.24
N GLU A 306 20.37 10.03 5.85
CA GLU A 306 19.91 11.10 6.76
C GLU A 306 19.01 10.55 7.88
N ARG A 307 18.15 9.57 7.58
CA ARG A 307 17.20 8.99 8.54
C ARG A 307 17.64 7.69 9.21
N ILE A 308 18.82 7.16 8.86
CA ILE A 308 19.26 5.82 9.30
C ILE A 308 19.33 5.67 10.83
N ASP A 309 19.59 6.76 11.54
CA ASP A 309 19.67 6.76 13.00
C ASP A 309 18.34 6.42 13.65
N GLU A 310 17.29 7.13 13.26
CA GLU A 310 15.97 7.06 13.87
C GLU A 310 15.23 5.78 13.44
N ASP A 311 15.29 5.49 12.15
CA ASP A 311 14.50 4.41 11.55
C ASP A 311 15.10 3.04 11.84
N LEU A 312 16.44 2.95 11.97
CA LEU A 312 17.12 1.67 12.00
C LEU A 312 18.13 1.51 13.13
N ILE A 313 19.14 2.37 13.27
CA ILE A 313 20.20 2.21 14.29
C ILE A 313 19.61 2.24 15.71
N ALA A 314 18.67 3.14 16.00
CA ALA A 314 17.96 3.19 17.28
C ALA A 314 17.22 1.88 17.61
N LYS A 315 16.92 1.06 16.58
CA LYS A 315 16.29 -0.24 16.74
C LYS A 315 17.30 -1.37 16.97
N ARG A 316 18.61 -1.10 17.01
CA ARG A 316 19.69 -2.07 17.28
C ARG A 316 19.57 -3.38 16.47
N PRO A 317 19.61 -3.31 15.13
CA PRO A 317 19.63 -4.51 14.30
C PRO A 317 20.93 -5.30 14.50
N ASP A 318 20.83 -6.62 14.61
CA ASP A 318 21.99 -7.51 14.62
C ASP A 318 22.50 -7.76 13.18
N ILE A 319 21.61 -7.66 12.21
CA ILE A 319 21.90 -7.72 10.78
C ILE A 319 20.96 -6.81 10.02
N THR A 320 21.49 -6.12 9.01
CA THR A 320 20.74 -5.22 8.15
C THR A 320 20.94 -5.59 6.69
N PHE A 321 19.84 -5.74 5.97
CA PHE A 321 19.83 -5.85 4.51
C PHE A 321 19.60 -4.46 3.90
N VAL A 322 20.43 -4.06 2.94
CA VAL A 322 20.35 -2.72 2.33
C VAL A 322 20.16 -2.84 0.82
N ILE A 323 19.12 -2.23 0.27
CA ILE A 323 18.90 -2.10 -1.18
C ILE A 323 18.62 -0.64 -1.54
N LEU A 324 19.55 -0.01 -2.27
CA LEU A 324 19.52 1.40 -2.66
C LEU A 324 20.26 1.56 -4.01
N GLY A 325 20.10 2.69 -4.69
CA GLY A 325 20.72 2.93 -6.00
C GLY A 325 19.71 3.03 -7.15
N GLY A 326 18.46 2.66 -6.90
CA GLY A 326 17.40 2.73 -7.89
C GLY A 326 17.09 4.17 -8.30
N ASN A 327 16.84 5.02 -7.30
CA ASN A 327 16.54 6.44 -7.45
C ASN A 327 17.79 7.28 -7.71
N ASP A 328 18.92 6.91 -7.10
CA ASP A 328 20.23 7.53 -7.29
C ASP A 328 20.62 7.66 -8.78
N ALA A 329 20.34 6.63 -9.57
CA ALA A 329 20.72 6.56 -10.98
C ALA A 329 19.82 7.38 -11.93
N ARG A 330 18.69 7.90 -11.44
CA ARG A 330 17.72 8.65 -12.26
C ARG A 330 18.16 10.09 -12.45
N HIS A 331 18.04 10.62 -13.66
CA HIS A 331 18.30 12.04 -13.93
C HIS A 331 17.10 12.96 -13.59
N TRP A 332 15.89 12.41 -13.44
CA TRP A 332 14.66 13.18 -13.14
C TRP A 332 14.43 14.40 -14.05
N GLY A 333 14.82 14.30 -15.33
CA GLY A 333 14.73 15.39 -16.30
C GLY A 333 15.86 16.43 -16.22
N GLY A 334 16.80 16.27 -15.28
CA GLY A 334 17.99 17.09 -15.13
C GLY A 334 19.21 16.60 -15.96
N PRO A 335 20.29 17.40 -16.01
CA PRO A 335 21.51 17.05 -16.75
C PRO A 335 22.44 16.08 -15.99
N ALA A 336 22.12 15.73 -14.74
CA ALA A 336 22.91 14.87 -13.88
C ALA A 336 22.00 13.85 -13.16
N PRO A 337 22.53 12.68 -12.77
CA PRO A 337 21.77 11.75 -11.93
C PRO A 337 21.52 12.36 -10.55
N ALA A 338 20.47 11.89 -9.87
CA ALA A 338 20.13 12.29 -8.50
C ALA A 338 21.34 12.18 -7.57
N VAL A 339 22.08 11.07 -7.68
CA VAL A 339 23.32 10.85 -6.94
C VAL A 339 24.40 10.36 -7.90
N THR A 340 25.51 11.10 -7.97
CA THR A 340 26.67 10.69 -8.79
C THR A 340 27.27 9.38 -8.27
N PRO A 341 27.89 8.54 -9.12
CA PRO A 341 28.53 7.30 -8.67
C PRO A 341 29.54 7.47 -7.53
N GLY A 342 30.29 8.57 -7.54
CA GLY A 342 31.23 8.90 -6.46
C GLY A 342 30.54 9.25 -5.14
N GLN A 343 29.41 9.96 -5.18
CA GLN A 343 28.61 10.24 -3.99
C GLN A 343 27.90 8.99 -3.48
N TYR A 344 27.31 8.20 -4.36
CA TYR A 344 26.69 6.92 -4.01
C TYR A 344 27.67 6.00 -3.29
N ARG A 345 28.90 5.88 -3.81
CA ARG A 345 29.96 5.10 -3.14
C ARG A 345 30.24 5.60 -1.72
N ARG A 346 30.31 6.92 -1.51
CA ARG A 346 30.51 7.52 -0.18
C ARG A 346 29.33 7.22 0.74
N ASN A 347 28.11 7.41 0.26
CA ASN A 347 26.89 7.14 1.02
C ASN A 347 26.82 5.67 1.45
N MET A 348 27.07 4.73 0.53
CA MET A 348 27.05 3.30 0.86
C MET A 348 28.14 2.90 1.85
N ILE A 349 29.34 3.50 1.77
CA ILE A 349 30.40 3.27 2.76
C ILE A 349 29.98 3.80 4.14
N GLU A 350 29.39 4.99 4.19
CA GLU A 350 28.93 5.60 5.43
C GLU A 350 27.82 4.77 6.06
N ILE A 351 26.79 4.40 5.29
CA ILE A 351 25.70 3.51 5.74
C ILE A 351 26.25 2.23 6.36
N VAL A 352 27.17 1.54 5.68
CA VAL A 352 27.78 0.30 6.19
C VAL A 352 28.58 0.57 7.46
N THR A 353 29.33 1.68 7.52
CA THR A 353 30.16 2.05 8.67
C THR A 353 29.29 2.31 9.90
N ARG A 354 28.28 3.18 9.79
CA ARG A 354 27.38 3.53 10.88
C ARG A 354 26.60 2.32 11.42
N LEU A 355 26.10 1.47 10.53
CA LEU A 355 25.42 0.23 10.93
C LEU A 355 26.36 -0.71 11.71
N ARG A 356 27.61 -0.86 11.27
CA ARG A 356 28.60 -1.70 11.94
C ARG A 356 29.04 -1.13 13.29
N GLU A 357 29.23 0.18 13.39
CA GLU A 357 29.52 0.86 14.65
C GLU A 357 28.37 0.67 15.66
N ALA A 358 27.13 0.59 15.17
CA ALA A 358 25.95 0.23 15.96
C ALA A 358 25.83 -1.28 16.28
N GLY A 359 26.77 -2.11 15.84
CA GLY A 359 26.79 -3.56 16.08
C GLY A 359 26.05 -4.40 15.03
N SER A 360 25.53 -3.79 13.95
CA SER A 360 24.84 -4.51 12.89
C SER A 360 25.81 -5.11 11.88
N ARG A 361 25.62 -6.38 11.58
CA ARG A 361 26.12 -6.98 10.34
C ARG A 361 25.41 -6.34 9.15
N VAL A 362 26.06 -6.24 7.99
CA VAL A 362 25.45 -5.60 6.82
C VAL A 362 25.53 -6.53 5.61
N VAL A 363 24.39 -6.70 4.93
CA VAL A 363 24.26 -7.40 3.65
C VAL A 363 23.74 -6.42 2.62
N LEU A 364 24.58 -6.08 1.64
CA LEU A 364 24.18 -5.23 0.52
C LEU A 364 23.46 -6.05 -0.54
N MET A 365 22.42 -5.49 -1.15
CA MET A 365 21.59 -6.10 -2.18
C MET A 365 21.62 -5.23 -3.44
N GLY A 366 21.87 -5.84 -4.60
CA GLY A 366 21.85 -5.13 -5.88
C GLY A 366 20.51 -5.25 -6.59
N TYR A 367 19.98 -4.14 -7.11
CA TYR A 367 18.75 -4.13 -7.92
C TYR A 367 18.89 -4.93 -9.21
N PRO A 368 17.86 -5.68 -9.69
CA PRO A 368 17.78 -6.18 -11.06
C PRO A 368 17.66 -5.04 -12.09
N LEU A 369 17.90 -5.34 -13.36
CA LEU A 369 17.89 -4.38 -14.45
C LEU A 369 16.46 -4.19 -14.96
N SER A 370 15.86 -3.05 -14.61
CA SER A 370 14.56 -2.65 -15.14
C SER A 370 14.63 -2.32 -16.65
N PRO A 371 13.68 -2.82 -17.48
CA PRO A 371 13.60 -2.49 -18.91
C PRO A 371 13.39 -1.00 -19.21
N THR A 372 12.94 -0.23 -18.22
CA THR A 372 12.69 1.21 -18.38
C THR A 372 13.97 2.03 -18.33
N ARG A 373 15.07 1.48 -17.80
CA ARG A 373 16.36 2.16 -17.72
C ARG A 373 17.04 2.16 -19.08
N LYS A 374 17.27 3.36 -19.65
CA LYS A 374 17.84 3.57 -20.98
C LYS A 374 18.81 4.75 -20.97
N GLY A 375 19.72 4.79 -21.95
CA GLY A 375 20.65 5.91 -22.12
C GLY A 375 21.46 6.21 -20.86
N ALA A 376 21.59 7.50 -20.52
CA ALA A 376 22.40 7.94 -19.38
C ALA A 376 21.95 7.34 -18.03
N ASP A 377 20.64 7.14 -17.80
CA ASP A 377 20.14 6.47 -16.59
C ASP A 377 20.67 5.03 -16.49
N LEU A 378 20.75 4.31 -17.62
CA LEU A 378 21.28 2.96 -17.67
C LEU A 378 22.78 2.94 -17.38
N ASP A 379 23.54 3.85 -17.99
CA ASP A 379 24.99 3.93 -17.81
C ASP A 379 25.34 4.20 -16.34
N VAL A 380 24.64 5.14 -15.71
CA VAL A 380 24.81 5.44 -14.28
C VAL A 380 24.42 4.24 -13.43
N PHE A 381 23.26 3.61 -13.69
CA PHE A 381 22.80 2.47 -12.92
C PHE A 381 23.79 1.28 -12.94
N LEU A 382 24.36 0.98 -14.10
CA LEU A 382 25.39 -0.05 -14.23
C LEU A 382 26.66 0.32 -13.43
N ALA A 383 27.07 1.59 -13.47
CA ALA A 383 28.17 2.07 -12.63
C ALA A 383 27.85 1.94 -11.13
N LEU A 384 26.62 2.24 -10.69
CA LEU A 384 26.23 2.09 -9.28
C LEU A 384 26.26 0.63 -8.83
N ARG A 385 25.79 -0.32 -9.66
CA ARG A 385 25.88 -1.77 -9.39
C ARG A 385 27.32 -2.22 -9.17
N GLU A 386 28.24 -1.75 -10.02
CA GLU A 386 29.67 -2.04 -9.86
C GLU A 386 30.23 -1.43 -8.56
N GLN A 387 29.88 -0.16 -8.27
CA GLN A 387 30.28 0.49 -7.03
C GLN A 387 29.78 -0.28 -5.81
N LEU A 388 28.52 -0.71 -5.79
CA LEU A 388 27.94 -1.44 -4.66
C LEU A 388 28.69 -2.75 -4.39
N ARG A 389 29.04 -3.50 -5.46
CA ARG A 389 29.87 -4.70 -5.34
C ARG A 389 31.26 -4.38 -4.80
N SER A 390 31.91 -3.34 -5.33
CA SER A 390 33.22 -2.86 -4.87
C SER A 390 33.19 -2.44 -3.40
N VAL A 391 32.14 -1.75 -2.94
CA VAL A 391 31.94 -1.39 -1.54
C VAL A 391 31.84 -2.65 -0.68
N ALA A 392 31.03 -3.63 -1.09
CA ALA A 392 30.89 -4.88 -0.35
C ALA A 392 32.24 -5.61 -0.18
N ASP A 393 33.01 -5.71 -1.27
CA ASP A 393 34.32 -6.38 -1.26
C ASP A 393 35.36 -5.61 -0.44
N SER A 394 35.44 -4.28 -0.60
CA SER A 394 36.42 -3.45 0.11
C SER A 394 36.17 -3.38 1.62
N LEU A 395 34.90 -3.42 2.04
CA LEU A 395 34.52 -3.43 3.46
C LEU A 395 34.38 -4.87 4.00
N GLY A 396 34.50 -5.89 3.17
CA GLY A 396 34.30 -7.29 3.55
C GLY A 396 32.91 -7.56 4.13
N THR A 397 31.87 -6.89 3.60
CA THR A 397 30.47 -7.07 4.04
C THR A 397 29.76 -8.13 3.22
N GLY A 398 28.61 -8.62 3.71
CA GLY A 398 27.81 -9.56 2.95
C GLY A 398 27.23 -8.92 1.69
N PHE A 399 27.06 -9.73 0.65
CA PHE A 399 26.39 -9.32 -0.58
C PHE A 399 25.38 -10.39 -1.00
N LEU A 400 24.12 -10.01 -1.14
CA LEU A 400 23.06 -10.86 -1.68
C LEU A 400 22.72 -10.38 -3.08
N ASP A 401 23.23 -11.10 -4.07
CA ASP A 401 23.08 -10.77 -5.49
C ASP A 401 21.71 -11.20 -6.02
N ILE A 402 20.65 -10.47 -5.63
CA ILE A 402 19.31 -10.72 -6.16
C ILE A 402 19.24 -10.43 -7.67
N ALA A 403 20.01 -9.44 -8.13
CA ALA A 403 20.13 -9.09 -9.54
C ALA A 403 20.53 -10.28 -10.41
N LYS A 404 21.53 -11.06 -9.98
CA LYS A 404 21.98 -12.25 -10.72
C LYS A 404 20.86 -13.28 -10.98
N VAL A 405 19.93 -13.43 -10.04
CA VAL A 405 18.81 -14.37 -10.19
C VAL A 405 17.74 -13.75 -11.08
N LEU A 406 17.35 -12.51 -10.78
CA LEU A 406 16.21 -11.84 -11.39
C LEU A 406 16.50 -11.37 -12.83
N ASP A 407 17.74 -10.98 -13.16
CA ASP A 407 18.12 -10.58 -14.53
C ASP A 407 18.04 -11.75 -15.54
N ALA A 408 17.98 -12.99 -15.07
CA ALA A 408 17.82 -14.18 -15.92
C ALA A 408 16.35 -14.49 -16.25
N GLU A 409 15.41 -13.78 -15.63
CA GLU A 409 13.98 -13.99 -15.82
C GLU A 409 13.39 -12.98 -16.81
N PRO A 410 12.29 -13.33 -17.50
CA PRO A 410 11.49 -12.37 -18.25
C PRO A 410 11.09 -11.20 -17.35
N ALA A 411 11.25 -9.96 -17.83
CA ALA A 411 11.02 -8.77 -17.03
C ALA A 411 9.58 -8.68 -16.50
N GLU A 412 8.61 -9.20 -17.26
CA GLU A 412 7.19 -9.25 -16.90
C GLU A 412 6.89 -10.20 -15.74
N LEU A 413 7.84 -11.06 -15.35
CA LEU A 413 7.77 -11.93 -14.17
C LEU A 413 8.58 -11.38 -12.98
N VAL A 414 9.27 -10.26 -13.18
CA VAL A 414 10.12 -9.61 -12.16
C VAL A 414 9.49 -8.31 -11.68
N PHE A 415 8.99 -7.53 -12.63
CA PHE A 415 8.50 -6.19 -12.38
C PHE A 415 6.98 -6.12 -12.48
N ALA A 416 6.42 -5.25 -11.64
CA ALA A 416 5.06 -4.78 -11.78
C ALA A 416 4.90 -4.04 -13.12
N VAL A 417 3.66 -3.63 -13.39
CA VAL A 417 3.22 -3.14 -14.69
C VAL A 417 3.91 -1.84 -15.12
N ASP A 418 4.51 -1.10 -14.19
CA ASP A 418 5.35 0.07 -14.47
C ASP A 418 6.77 -0.29 -14.94
N MET A 419 7.10 -1.59 -14.94
CA MET A 419 8.39 -2.17 -15.28
C MET A 419 9.54 -1.62 -14.43
N ILE A 420 9.26 -1.05 -13.25
CA ILE A 420 10.24 -0.47 -12.31
C ILE A 420 10.21 -1.23 -10.99
N HIS A 421 9.03 -1.33 -10.37
CA HIS A 421 8.89 -1.92 -9.04
C HIS A 421 8.71 -3.43 -9.14
N PHE A 422 9.04 -4.16 -8.07
CA PHE A 422 8.85 -5.61 -8.07
C PHE A 422 7.38 -5.97 -8.02
N ASP A 423 7.02 -7.03 -8.73
CA ASP A 423 5.71 -7.63 -8.61
C ASP A 423 5.58 -8.45 -7.31
N PRO A 424 4.36 -8.86 -6.90
CA PRO A 424 4.18 -9.63 -5.66
C PRO A 424 4.99 -10.93 -5.61
N ALA A 425 5.08 -11.67 -6.73
CA ALA A 425 5.82 -12.93 -6.78
C ALA A 425 7.33 -12.71 -6.57
N THR A 426 7.88 -11.62 -7.07
CA THR A 426 9.28 -11.23 -6.89
C THR A 426 9.56 -10.83 -5.44
N HIS A 427 8.66 -10.14 -4.76
CA HIS A 427 8.79 -9.89 -3.33
C HIS A 427 8.85 -11.21 -2.52
N MET A 428 8.02 -12.20 -2.86
CA MET A 428 8.11 -13.53 -2.22
C MET A 428 9.45 -14.23 -2.49
N LYS A 429 9.94 -14.17 -3.73
CA LYS A 429 11.23 -14.75 -4.12
C LYS A 429 12.39 -14.12 -3.35
N ILE A 430 12.42 -12.78 -3.26
CA ILE A 430 13.43 -12.05 -2.50
C ILE A 430 13.33 -12.39 -1.00
N ALA A 431 12.12 -12.48 -0.44
CA ALA A 431 11.93 -12.93 0.95
C ALA A 431 12.54 -14.32 1.18
N GLY A 432 12.32 -15.27 0.26
CA GLY A 432 12.93 -16.59 0.29
C GLY A 432 14.47 -16.54 0.26
N MET A 433 15.06 -15.69 -0.60
CA MET A 433 16.52 -15.50 -0.67
C MET A 433 17.10 -14.92 0.62
N VAL A 434 16.41 -13.95 1.23
CA VAL A 434 16.79 -13.36 2.53
C VAL A 434 16.73 -14.41 3.64
N LEU A 435 15.65 -15.20 3.71
CA LEU A 435 15.48 -16.27 4.69
C LEU A 435 16.54 -17.37 4.53
N ALA A 436 16.85 -17.76 3.30
CA ALA A 436 17.93 -18.70 3.01
C ALA A 436 19.30 -18.16 3.45
N ARG A 437 19.56 -16.86 3.22
CA ARG A 437 20.79 -16.21 3.67
C ARG A 437 20.88 -16.18 5.20
N LEU A 438 19.79 -15.86 5.89
CA LEU A 438 19.72 -15.89 7.36
C LEU A 438 19.92 -17.30 7.91
N ALA A 439 19.30 -18.31 7.29
CA ALA A 439 19.44 -19.70 7.70
C ALA A 439 20.90 -20.16 7.64
N ALA A 440 21.60 -19.86 6.55
CA ALA A 440 23.00 -20.24 6.31
C ALA A 440 24.03 -19.57 7.23
N MET A 441 23.65 -18.56 8.01
CA MET A 441 24.55 -17.89 8.96
C MET A 441 24.63 -18.65 10.28
N ASP A 442 25.54 -19.63 10.40
CA ASP A 442 25.64 -20.48 11.61
C ASP A 442 26.34 -19.77 12.79
N SER A 443 27.13 -18.71 12.54
CA SER A 443 27.71 -17.85 13.58
C SER A 443 27.60 -16.35 13.23
N PRO A 444 27.82 -15.44 14.21
CA PRO A 444 27.91 -14.00 13.97
C PRO A 444 28.95 -13.60 12.91
N ASP A 445 29.98 -14.42 12.65
CA ASP A 445 31.15 -14.03 11.85
C ASP A 445 31.08 -14.47 10.37
N GLN A 446 30.10 -15.29 9.98
CA GLN A 446 30.00 -15.79 8.59
C GLN A 446 29.18 -14.83 7.70
N LEU A 447 29.84 -13.82 7.14
CA LEU A 447 29.25 -12.85 6.20
C LEU A 447 29.67 -12.99 4.74
N LYS A 448 30.67 -13.82 4.42
CA LYS A 448 31.13 -14.01 3.04
C LYS A 448 30.23 -14.97 2.25
#